data_AF-A0A847AR14-F1
#
_entry.id   AF-A0A847AR14-F1
#
_cell.length_a   1.000
_cell.length_b   1.000
_cell.length_c   1.000
_cell.angle_alpha   90.00
_cell.angle_beta   90.00
_cell.angle_gamma   90.00
#
_symmetry.space_group_name_H-M   'P 1'
#
loop_
_entity.id
_entity.type
_entity.pdbx_description
1 polymer ?
#
loop_
_entity_poly.entity_id
_entity_poly.type
_entity_poly.pdbx_seq_one_letter_code
_entity_poly.pdbx_strand_id
1 'polypeptide(L)' 'MSKYIDDCNICNSLRDYRGRTVFVKFKCPTYFGTAGRIVDIRDNLLILEYIYGGLSITCCDNICYVLPVDS' A
#
# COMPACT_ATOMS: atom_id res chain seq x y z
N MET A 1 25.33 12.40 -14.68
CA MET A 1 23.96 12.81 -15.04
C MET A 1 23.01 12.11 -14.09
N SER A 2 22.88 12.67 -12.88
CA SER A 2 22.11 12.09 -11.79
C SER A 2 20.63 12.38 -12.03
N LYS A 3 19.96 11.52 -12.81
CA LYS A 3 18.51 11.50 -12.85
C LYS A 3 18.06 11.15 -11.44
N TYR A 4 17.49 12.13 -10.74
CA TYR A 4 16.64 11.91 -9.59
C TYR A 4 15.70 10.76 -9.96
N ILE A 5 15.96 9.59 -9.37
CA ILE A 5 14.96 8.56 -9.26
C ILE A 5 13.90 9.25 -8.42
N ASP A 6 12.82 9.71 -9.06
CA ASP A 6 11.60 10.00 -8.33
C ASP A 6 11.27 8.68 -7.65
N ASP A 7 11.65 8.60 -6.37
CA ASP A 7 11.46 7.44 -5.53
C ASP A 7 10.05 6.93 -5.77
N CYS A 8 9.92 5.65 -6.11
CA CYS A 8 8.66 4.94 -6.22
C CYS A 8 7.93 4.94 -4.86
N ASN A 9 7.47 6.10 -4.42
CA ASN A 9 6.75 6.29 -3.19
C ASN A 9 5.30 5.96 -3.49
N ILE A 10 5.01 4.66 -3.54
CA ILE A 10 3.69 4.12 -3.81
C ILE A 10 2.61 4.71 -2.89
N CYS A 11 2.98 5.19 -1.69
CA CYS A 11 2.10 5.95 -0.80
C CYS A 11 1.52 7.21 -1.46
N ASN A 12 2.27 7.93 -2.29
CA ASN A 12 1.76 9.11 -3.00
C ASN A 12 0.68 8.71 -4.02
N SER A 13 0.91 7.65 -4.79
CA SER A 13 -0.08 7.10 -5.73
C SER A 13 -1.30 6.51 -5.03
N LEU A 14 -1.15 6.04 -3.77
CA LEU A 14 -2.22 5.44 -2.99
C LEU A 14 -3.18 6.45 -2.37
N ARG A 15 -2.82 7.75 -2.31
CA ARG A 15 -3.67 8.77 -1.67
C ARG A 15 -5.07 8.83 -2.27
N ASP A 16 -5.21 8.58 -3.57
CA ASP A 16 -6.48 8.56 -4.30
C ASP A 16 -7.32 7.30 -4.03
N TYR A 17 -6.72 6.29 -3.38
CA TYR A 17 -7.35 5.01 -3.05
C TYR A 17 -7.84 4.95 -1.60
N ARG A 18 -7.77 6.05 -0.84
CA ARG A 18 -8.33 6.12 0.52
C ARG A 18 -9.80 5.70 0.52
N GLY A 19 -10.17 4.84 1.46
CA GLY A 19 -11.50 4.25 1.57
C GLY A 19 -11.76 3.07 0.63
N ARG A 20 -10.90 2.80 -0.36
CA ARG A 20 -11.06 1.69 -1.30
C ARG A 20 -10.48 0.39 -0.76
N THR A 21 -11.08 -0.73 -1.17
CA THR A 21 -10.51 -2.06 -0.97
C THR A 21 -9.42 -2.31 -1.99
N VAL A 22 -8.22 -2.66 -1.52
CA VAL A 22 -7.05 -2.91 -2.35
C VAL A 22 -6.38 -4.22 -1.94
N PHE A 23 -5.70 -4.84 -2.89
CA PHE A 23 -4.72 -5.88 -2.66
C PHE A 23 -3.32 -5.29 -2.68
N VAL A 24 -2.56 -5.51 -1.61
CA VAL A 24 -1.20 -5.01 -1.41
C VAL A 24 -0.23 -6.19 -1.51
N LYS A 25 0.70 -6.13 -2.46
CA LYS A 25 1.82 -7.08 -2.52
C LYS A 25 3.07 -6.45 -1.91
N PHE A 26 3.68 -7.14 -0.96
CA PHE A 26 4.93 -6.71 -0.34
C PHE A 26 6.16 -7.16 -1.15
N LYS A 27 7.27 -6.42 -1.00
CA LYS A 27 8.57 -6.74 -1.62
C LYS A 27 9.19 -8.02 -1.06
N CYS A 28 8.96 -8.30 0.23
CA CYS A 28 9.49 -9.52 0.84
C CYS A 28 8.76 -10.75 0.28
N PRO A 29 9.47 -11.73 -0.31
CA PRO A 29 8.83 -12.88 -0.96
C PRO A 29 8.09 -13.80 0.02
N THR A 30 8.46 -13.81 1.30
CA THR A 30 7.82 -14.62 2.34
C THR A 30 6.48 -14.06 2.81
N TYR A 31 6.21 -12.76 2.61
CA TYR A 31 4.90 -12.19 2.90
C TYR A 31 3.97 -12.43 1.71
N PHE A 32 2.99 -13.31 1.92
CA PHE A 32 1.82 -13.38 1.05
C PHE A 32 1.15 -12.00 1.05
N GLY A 33 0.73 -11.51 -0.11
CA GLY A 33 0.07 -10.21 -0.20
C GLY A 33 -1.21 -10.20 0.63
N THR A 34 -1.74 -9.03 0.93
CA THR A 34 -2.93 -8.88 1.77
C THR A 34 -3.98 -7.98 1.13
N ALA A 35 -5.25 -8.29 1.36
CA ALA A 35 -6.36 -7.48 0.90
C ALA A 35 -7.03 -6.76 2.08
N GLY A 36 -7.35 -5.49 1.88
CA GLY A 36 -7.98 -4.68 2.91
C GLY A 36 -8.39 -3.31 2.40
N ARG A 37 -9.15 -2.60 3.22
CA ARG A 37 -9.59 -1.23 2.97
C ARG A 37 -8.52 -0.26 3.43
N ILE A 38 -8.14 0.70 2.57
CA ILE A 38 -7.25 1.78 2.98
C ILE A 38 -8.00 2.70 3.94
N VAL A 39 -7.56 2.74 5.20
CA VAL A 39 -8.12 3.62 6.21
C VAL A 39 -7.51 5.02 6.06
N ASP A 40 -6.19 5.08 5.99
CA ASP A 40 -5.45 6.33 5.85
C ASP A 40 -4.04 6.05 5.31
N ILE A 41 -3.40 7.10 4.82
CA ILE A 41 -2.01 7.09 4.35
C ILE A 41 -1.34 8.34 4.90
N ARG A 42 -0.28 8.16 5.69
CA ARG A 42 0.44 9.26 6.35
C ARG A 42 1.92 9.13 6.08
N ASP A 43 2.49 10.14 5.45
CA ASP A 43 3.89 10.16 5.04
C ASP A 43 4.27 8.89 4.24
N ASN A 44 4.96 7.96 4.89
CA ASN A 44 5.40 6.68 4.33
C ASN A 44 4.67 5.47 4.96
N LEU A 45 3.54 5.66 5.63
CA LEU A 45 2.77 4.62 6.29
C LEU A 45 1.41 4.43 5.61
N LEU A 46 1.12 3.19 5.25
CA LEU A 46 -0.19 2.72 4.85
C LEU A 46 -0.90 2.11 6.06
N ILE A 47 -2.09 2.63 6.38
CA ILE A 47 -2.98 2.07 7.39
C ILE A 47 -4.09 1.32 6.65
N LEU A 48 -4.12 0.00 6.81
CA LEU A 48 -5.02 -0.90 6.12
C LEU A 48 -5.88 -1.67 7.13
N GLU A 49 -7.18 -1.76 6.89
CA GLU A 49 -8.09 -2.63 7.63
C GLU A 49 -8.34 -3.89 6.81
N TYR A 50 -8.00 -5.07 7.33
CA TYR A 50 -8.15 -6.31 6.58
C TYR A 50 -9.63 -6.66 6.37
N ILE A 51 -9.95 -7.34 5.26
CA ILE A 51 -11.33 -7.77 4.91
C ILE A 51 -11.96 -8.65 6.01
N TYR A 52 -11.15 -9.38 6.78
CA TYR A 52 -11.61 -10.24 7.89
C TYR A 52 -11.35 -9.64 9.28
N GLY A 53 -11.08 -8.34 9.35
CA GLY A 53 -10.81 -7.63 10.59
C GLY A 53 -9.33 -7.59 10.99
N GLY A 54 -8.99 -6.58 11.78
CA GLY A 54 -7.61 -6.28 12.18
C GLY A 54 -7.03 -5.12 11.36
N LEU A 55 -6.10 -4.39 12.00
CA LEU A 55 -5.41 -3.25 11.41
C LEU A 55 -3.96 -3.62 11.10
N SER A 56 -3.51 -3.23 9.92
CA SER A 56 -2.12 -3.28 9.48
C SER A 56 -1.58 -1.87 9.35
N ILE A 57 -0.36 -1.67 9.85
CA ILE A 57 0.41 -0.46 9.59
C ILE A 57 1.68 -0.91 8.88
N THR A 58 1.87 -0.47 7.64
CA THR A 58 3.00 -0.92 6.82
C THR A 58 3.68 0.26 6.15
N CYS A 59 5.03 0.27 6.19
CA CYS A 59 5.80 1.25 5.43
C CYS A 59 5.61 1.04 3.93
N CYS A 60 5.34 2.10 3.19
CA CYS A 60 5.15 2.06 1.74
C CYS A 60 6.40 1.59 0.99
N ASP A 61 7.59 1.83 1.55
CA ASP A 61 8.85 1.28 1.03
C ASP A 61 8.87 -0.26 0.95
N ASN A 62 8.06 -0.94 1.76
CA ASN A 62 7.97 -2.40 1.77
C ASN A 62 6.92 -2.94 0.78
N ILE A 63 6.20 -2.07 0.09
CA ILE A 63 5.16 -2.45 -0.87
C ILE A 63 5.79 -2.51 -2.27
N CYS A 64 5.51 -3.60 -2.98
CA CYS A 64 5.92 -3.82 -4.36
C CYS A 64 4.91 -3.21 -5.33
N TYR A 65 3.63 -3.54 -5.17
CA TYR A 65 2.53 -2.95 -5.94
C TYR A 65 1.20 -3.03 -5.17
N VAL A 66 0.21 -2.26 -5.63
CA VAL A 66 -1.16 -2.29 -5.12
C VAL A 66 -2.13 -2.37 -6.28
N LEU A 67 -3.21 -3.14 -6.12
CA LEU A 67 -4.29 -3.28 -7.09
C LEU A 67 -5.63 -2.97 -6.41
N PRO A 68 -6.52 -2.16 -7.01
CA PRO A 68 -7.90 -2.04 -6.55
C PRO A 68 -8.62 -3.39 -6.73
N VAL A 69 -9.43 -3.79 -5.74
CA VAL A 69 -10.20 -5.04 -5.79
C VAL A 69 -11.57 -4.83 -6.43
N ASP A 70 -12.14 -3.64 -6.27
CA ASP A 70 -13.42 -3.26 -6.89
C ASP A 70 -13.15 -2.31 -8.08
N SER A 71 -13.65 -2.69 -9.26
CA SER A 71 -13.62 -1.89 -10.51
C SER A 71 -14.94 -1.16 -10.71
#